data_AF-A0A2X3ENU8-F1
#
_entry.id   AF-A0A2X3ENU8-F1
#
_cell.length_a   1.000
_cell.length_b   1.000
_cell.length_c   1.000
_cell.angle_alpha   90.00
_cell.angle_beta   90.00
_cell.angle_gamma   90.00
#
_symmetry.space_group_name_H-M   'P 1'
#
loop_
_entity.id
_entity.type
_entity.pdbx_description
1 polymer ?
#
loop_
_entity_poly.entity_id
_entity_poly.type
_entity_poly.pdbx_seq_one_letter_code
_entity_poly.pdbx_strand_id
1 'polypeptide(L)'
;MAIGNPFGLGETVTSGIVSALGRSGLNVENYENFIQTDAAINRGNSGGALVNLNGELIGINTAILAPDGGNIGIGFAIPSTW
;
A
#
# COMPACT_ATOMS: atom_id res chain seq x y z
N MET A 1 -7.52 -1.91 -4.80
CA MET A 1 -6.50 -2.29 -5.81
C MET A 1 -5.31 -1.38 -5.64
N ALA A 2 -4.10 -1.93 -5.66
CA ALA A 2 -2.86 -1.17 -5.62
C ALA A 2 -2.27 -1.07 -7.04
N ILE A 3 -1.86 0.14 -7.43
CA ILE A 3 -1.33 0.46 -8.76
C ILE A 3 0.06 1.07 -8.56
N GLY A 4 1.04 0.65 -9.36
CA GLY A 4 2.40 1.17 -9.29
C GLY A 4 3.33 0.55 -10.33
N ASN A 5 4.64 0.74 -10.17
CA ASN A 5 5.67 0.19 -11.05
C ASN A 5 6.64 -0.69 -10.24
N PRO A 6 6.23 -1.90 -9.84
CA PRO A 6 7.03 -2.75 -8.98
C PRO A 6 8.31 -3.17 -9.70
N PHE A 7 9.46 -2.93 -9.06
CA PHE A 7 10.79 -3.24 -9.57
C PHE A 7 11.14 -2.67 -10.96
N GLY A 8 10.39 -1.66 -11.44
CA GLY A 8 10.59 -1.08 -12.77
C GLY A 8 10.05 -1.93 -13.93
N LEU A 9 9.20 -2.92 -13.66
CA LEU A 9 8.66 -3.84 -14.67
C LEU A 9 7.58 -3.22 -15.57
N GLY A 10 7.08 -2.04 -15.21
CA GLY A 10 5.97 -1.36 -15.87
C GLY A 10 4.77 -1.21 -14.94
N GLU A 11 3.76 -0.47 -15.41
CA GLU A 11 2.52 -0.26 -14.66
C GLU A 11 1.84 -1.60 -14.37
N THR A 12 1.69 -1.90 -13.08
CA THR A 12 1.13 -3.15 -12.57
C THR A 12 0.00 -2.84 -11.61
N VAL A 13 -1.05 -3.66 -11.68
CA VAL A 13 -2.19 -3.60 -10.77
C VAL A 13 -2.28 -4.89 -9.97
N THR A 14 -2.46 -4.78 -8.66
CA THR A 14 -2.76 -5.90 -7.77
C THR A 14 -4.06 -5.64 -7.00
N SER A 15 -4.80 -6.71 -6.74
CA SER A 15 -6.05 -6.66 -5.97
C SER A 15 -5.86 -7.26 -4.58
N GLY A 16 -6.66 -6.78 -3.65
CA GLY A 16 -6.71 -7.24 -2.27
C GLY A 16 -7.86 -6.53 -1.55
N ILE A 17 -7.94 -6.74 -0.25
CA ILE A 17 -8.93 -6.15 0.64
C ILE A 17 -8.26 -5.18 1.62
N VAL A 18 -9.07 -4.36 2.30
CA VAL A 18 -8.62 -3.66 3.50
C VAL A 18 -8.54 -4.68 4.63
N SER A 19 -7.33 -4.92 5.14
CA SER A 19 -7.10 -5.87 6.23
C SER A 19 -7.25 -5.22 7.60
N ALA A 20 -6.93 -3.92 7.71
CA ALA A 20 -7.10 -3.11 8.92
C ALA A 20 -7.07 -1.62 8.59
N LEU A 21 -7.58 -0.80 9.51
CA LEU A 21 -7.52 0.66 9.47
C LEU A 21 -6.85 1.17 10.74
N GLY A 22 -6.32 2.40 10.72
CA GLY A 22 -5.75 3.03 11.93
C GLY A 22 -4.46 2.37 12.41
N ARG A 23 -3.68 1.77 11.51
CA ARG A 23 -2.38 1.18 11.88
C ARG A 23 -1.37 2.27 12.21
N SER A 24 -0.68 2.10 13.32
CA SER A 24 0.17 3.12 13.94
C SER A 24 1.41 2.49 14.56
N GLY A 25 2.42 3.31 14.87
CA GLY A 25 3.66 2.87 15.54
C GLY A 25 4.59 2.03 14.65
N LEU A 26 4.45 2.16 13.32
CA LEU A 26 5.32 1.47 12.36
C LEU A 26 6.66 2.19 12.15
N ASN A 27 6.80 3.43 12.64
CA ASN A 27 7.96 4.30 12.45
C ASN A 27 8.39 4.45 10.97
N VAL A 28 7.44 4.30 10.04
CA VAL A 28 7.64 4.55 8.62
C VAL A 28 7.39 6.03 8.38
N GLU A 29 8.45 6.78 8.13
CA GLU A 29 8.40 8.21 7.74
C GLU A 29 7.55 9.10 8.69
N ASN A 30 7.44 8.72 9.96
CA ASN A 30 6.62 9.39 11.00
C ASN A 30 5.13 9.50 10.68
N TYR A 31 4.63 8.71 9.72
CA TYR A 31 3.20 8.63 9.47
C TYR A 31 2.54 7.69 10.47
N GLU A 32 1.31 8.06 10.83
CA GLU A 32 0.41 7.33 11.70
C GLU A 32 -0.93 7.16 10.95
N ASN A 33 -1.82 6.28 11.44
CA ASN A 33 -3.15 6.06 10.83
C ASN A 33 -3.14 5.46 9.40
N PHE A 34 -2.34 4.42 9.18
CA PHE A 34 -2.30 3.71 7.89
C PHE A 34 -3.53 2.84 7.64
N ILE A 35 -3.90 2.72 6.36
CA ILE A 35 -4.71 1.63 5.82
C ILE A 35 -3.79 0.44 5.60
N GLN A 36 -4.16 -0.74 6.10
CA GLN A 36 -3.49 -2.00 5.80
C GLN A 36 -4.24 -2.75 4.70
N THR A 37 -3.51 -3.33 3.75
CA THR A 37 -4.06 -4.21 2.70
C THR A 37 -3.18 -5.43 2.47
N ASP A 38 -3.79 -6.51 2.00
CA ASP A 38 -3.11 -7.72 1.52
C ASP A 38 -2.84 -7.70 0.01
N ALA A 39 -3.25 -6.63 -0.69
CA ALA A 39 -2.87 -6.41 -2.08
C ALA A 39 -1.34 -6.43 -2.18
N ALA A 40 -0.81 -7.18 -3.15
CA ALA A 40 0.63 -7.30 -3.30
C ALA A 40 1.25 -5.94 -3.65
N ILE A 41 2.04 -5.41 -2.72
CA ILE A 41 2.79 -4.15 -2.85
C ILE A 41 4.28 -4.47 -2.74
N ASN A 42 5.10 -3.99 -3.66
CA ASN A 42 6.55 -4.21 -3.63
C ASN A 42 7.32 -2.90 -3.84
N ARG A 43 8.65 -2.93 -3.68
CA ARG A 43 9.51 -1.78 -4.03
C ARG A 43 9.18 -1.28 -5.45
N GLY A 44 8.94 0.02 -5.59
CA GLY A 44 8.45 0.65 -6.83
C GLY A 44 6.94 0.91 -6.87
N ASN A 45 6.16 0.33 -5.95
CA ASN A 45 4.77 0.74 -5.74
C ASN A 45 4.64 1.94 -4.79
N SER A 46 5.68 2.27 -4.01
CA SER A 46 5.66 3.43 -3.10
C SER A 46 5.37 4.72 -3.88
N GLY A 47 4.41 5.50 -3.40
CA GLY A 47 3.85 6.68 -4.08
C GLY A 47 2.72 6.38 -5.06
N GLY A 48 2.47 5.10 -5.37
CA GLY A 48 1.38 4.66 -6.24
C GLY A 48 0.02 4.63 -5.53
N ALA A 49 -1.06 4.51 -6.32
CA ALA A 49 -2.42 4.61 -5.82
C ALA A 49 -2.92 3.32 -5.16
N LEU A 50 -3.69 3.47 -4.09
CA LEU A 50 -4.64 2.48 -3.60
C LEU A 50 -6.05 2.98 -3.90
N VAL A 51 -6.79 2.25 -4.73
CA VAL A 51 -8.15 2.63 -5.17
C VAL A 51 -9.20 1.60 -4.78
N ASN A 52 -10.45 2.04 -4.60
CA ASN A 52 -11.58 1.12 -4.44
C ASN A 52 -12.06 0.57 -5.81
N LEU A 53 -13.13 -0.22 -5.82
CA LEU A 53 -13.67 -0.82 -7.05
C LEU A 53 -14.27 0.19 -8.04
N ASN A 54 -14.59 1.40 -7.58
CA ASN A 54 -15.04 2.50 -8.43
C ASN A 54 -13.86 3.28 -9.04
N GLY A 55 -12.61 2.91 -8.72
CA GLY A 55 -11.42 3.65 -9.14
C GLY A 55 -11.15 4.92 -8.33
N GLU A 56 -11.86 5.11 -7.21
CA GLU A 56 -11.67 6.27 -6.34
C GLU A 56 -10.43 6.06 -5.47
N LEU A 57 -9.58 7.09 -5.36
CA LEU A 57 -8.36 7.05 -4.55
C LEU A 57 -8.72 7.01 -3.06
N ILE A 58 -8.33 5.93 -2.38
CA ILE A 58 -8.53 5.75 -0.94
C ILE A 58 -7.23 5.84 -0.13
N GLY A 59 -6.07 5.74 -0.80
CA GLY A 59 -4.78 5.97 -0.16
C GLY A 59 -3.59 5.93 -1.12
N ILE A 60 -2.41 6.23 -0.60
CA ILE A 60 -1.13 6.19 -1.30
C ILE A 60 -0.29 5.06 -0.70
N ASN A 61 0.13 4.11 -1.52
CA ASN A 61 0.97 3.00 -1.08
C ASN A 61 2.32 3.54 -0.57
N THR A 62 2.71 3.20 0.65
CA THR A 62 3.89 3.81 1.28
C THR A 62 4.92 2.75 1.65
N ALA A 63 4.49 1.70 2.35
CA ALA A 63 5.39 0.72 2.93
C ALA A 63 4.80 -0.69 2.94
N ILE A 64 5.66 -1.65 3.26
CA ILE A 64 5.31 -3.04 3.47
C ILE A 64 6.05 -3.56 4.70
N LEU A 65 5.43 -4.50 5.41
CA LEU A 65 6.18 -5.36 6.31
C LEU A 65 6.78 -6.47 5.44
N ALA A 66 8.10 -6.53 5.35
CA ALA A 66 8.79 -7.44 4.44
C ALA A 66 10.17 -7.85 5.00
N PRO A 67 10.25 -8.96 5.76
CA PRO A 67 11.52 -9.47 6.29
C PRO A 67 12.57 -9.70 5.19
N ASP A 68 12.14 -10.23 4.05
CA ASP A 68 13.02 -10.58 2.92
C ASP A 68 12.94 -9.57 1.76
N GLY A 69 12.31 -8.41 1.98
CA GLY A 69 12.17 -7.36 0.96
C GLY A 69 11.08 -7.58 -0.09
N GLY A 70 10.30 -8.66 0.02
CA GLY A 70 9.08 -8.91 -0.75
C GLY A 70 7.82 -8.85 0.12
N ASN A 71 6.68 -8.55 -0.51
CA ASN A 71 5.38 -8.55 0.17
C ASN A 71 5.04 -9.91 0.79
N ILE A 72 4.57 -9.92 2.04
CA ILE A 72 4.04 -11.12 2.73
C ILE A 72 2.54 -11.01 3.06
N GLY A 73 1.80 -10.20 2.29
CA GLY A 73 0.39 -9.89 2.54
C GLY A 73 0.14 -8.75 3.53
N ILE A 74 1.17 -7.94 3.82
CA ILE A 74 1.07 -6.80 4.75
C ILE A 74 1.65 -5.55 4.06
N GLY A 75 0.78 -4.81 3.39
CA GLY A 75 1.05 -3.50 2.82
C GLY A 75 0.35 -2.37 3.56
N PHE A 76 0.94 -1.18 3.50
CA PHE A 76 0.46 0.02 4.17
C PHE A 76 0.31 1.18 3.19
N ALA A 77 -0.81 1.88 3.30
CA ALA A 77 -1.09 3.09 2.54
C ALA A 77 -1.53 4.24 3.46
N ILE A 78 -1.04 5.45 3.17
CA ILE A 78 -1.53 6.68 3.83
C ILE A 78 -2.93 6.98 3.27
N PRO A 79 -3.95 7.22 4.12
CA PRO A 79 -5.29 7.57 3.65
C PRO A 79 -5.31 8.79 2.72
N SER A 80 -6.20 8.81 1.72
CA SER A 80 -6.39 9.98 0.84
C SER A 80 -7.08 11.15 1.56
N THR A 81 -7.78 10.88 2.65
CA THR A 81 -8.41 11.86 3.53
C THR A 81 -7.85 11.70 4.95
N TRP A 82 -7.39 12.81 5.52
CA TRP A 82 -6.87 12.89 6.89
C TRP A 82 -7.99 12.86 7.93
#